data_AF-A0A831RM94-F1
#
_entry.id   AF-A0A831RM94-F1
#
_cell.length_a   1.000
_cell.length_b   1.000
_cell.length_c   1.000
_cell.angle_alpha   90.00
_cell.angle_beta   90.00
_cell.angle_gamma   90.00
#
_symmetry.space_group_name_H-M   'P 1'
#
loop_
_entity.id
_entity.type
_entity.pdbx_description
1 polymer ?
#
loop_
_entity_poly.entity_id
_entity_poly.type
_entity_poly.pdbx_seq_one_letter_code
_entity_poly.pdbx_strand_id
1 'polypeptide(L)'
;MRLVVSMLLFAAATAAFAQSAPKGRAAAPDFGQVKQMMLPMLKKTLPALEQTRDCLEQSGNSEDLKRCAAIMLDFRQAARASMGIPEGGPHARPVRPEDLDLEWSPEMKQAMLKDIDQSIRGTRTMVSCLESSSSDQEMTGCVEQSGLLKRKR
;
A
#
# COMPACT_ATOMS: atom_id res chain seq x y z
N MET A 1 59.78 -22.78 38.16
CA MET A 1 59.50 -21.80 39.23
C MET A 1 59.03 -20.51 38.56
N ARG A 2 57.72 -20.17 38.66
CA ARG A 2 57.17 -19.10 39.50
C ARG A 2 57.81 -17.74 39.15
N LEU A 3 57.13 -16.84 38.44
CA LEU A 3 56.16 -15.80 38.89
C LEU A 3 56.59 -14.55 38.06
N VAL A 4 55.76 -13.62 37.58
CA VAL A 4 54.83 -12.76 38.31
C VAL A 4 53.90 -12.10 37.27
N VAL A 5 52.62 -12.10 37.63
CA VAL A 5 51.53 -11.27 37.12
C VAL A 5 51.82 -9.78 37.37
N SER A 6 51.76 -8.94 36.33
CA SER A 6 51.56 -7.49 36.44
C SER A 6 50.83 -7.07 35.17
N MET A 7 49.49 -7.17 35.13
CA MET A 7 48.54 -6.22 35.71
C MET A 7 48.75 -4.80 35.18
N LEU A 8 47.89 -4.47 34.20
CA LEU A 8 47.27 -3.17 33.96
C LEU A 8 48.19 -1.94 33.95
N LEU A 9 48.33 -1.33 32.77
CA LEU A 9 48.06 0.11 32.52
C LEU A 9 48.69 0.51 31.19
N PHE A 10 47.96 0.30 30.09
CA PHE A 10 47.97 1.28 29.01
C PHE A 10 46.55 1.37 28.47
N ALA A 11 45.80 2.23 29.14
CA ALA A 11 44.54 2.77 28.69
C ALA A 11 44.77 3.47 27.35
N ALA A 12 44.70 2.70 26.26
CA ALA A 12 44.68 3.23 24.92
C ALA A 12 43.29 3.84 24.68
N ALA A 13 43.24 5.16 24.85
CA ALA A 13 42.49 6.10 24.02
C ALA A 13 41.38 5.48 23.15
N THR A 14 40.22 5.22 23.76
CA THR A 14 38.94 5.13 23.05
C THR A 14 37.99 6.21 23.59
N ALA A 15 38.50 7.44 23.63
CA ALA A 15 37.62 8.59 23.57
C ALA A 15 37.08 8.71 22.13
N ALA A 16 35.78 8.98 22.04
CA ALA A 16 35.06 9.39 20.84
C ALA A 16 34.68 8.30 19.82
N PHE A 17 33.81 7.38 20.23
CA PHE A 17 32.61 7.10 19.44
C PHE A 17 31.38 7.29 20.32
N ALA A 18 31.09 8.56 20.61
CA ALA A 18 29.73 9.02 20.77
C ALA A 18 29.00 8.81 19.44
N GLN A 19 28.49 7.60 19.20
CA GLN A 19 27.43 7.40 18.21
C GLN A 19 26.15 7.86 18.88
N SER A 20 25.92 9.17 18.79
CA SER A 20 24.59 9.75 18.91
C SER A 20 23.67 8.98 17.96
N ALA A 21 22.84 8.10 18.54
CA ALA A 21 21.70 7.54 17.82
C ALA A 21 20.94 8.72 17.20
N PRO A 22 20.58 8.67 15.91
CA PRO A 22 19.86 9.77 15.27
C PRO A 22 18.55 9.96 16.04
N LYS A 23 18.50 11.00 16.89
CA LYS A 23 17.28 11.53 17.46
C LYS A 23 16.42 11.99 16.29
N GLY A 24 15.38 11.23 15.96
CA GLY A 24 14.40 11.69 14.97
C GLY A 24 13.74 10.65 14.08
N ARG A 25 13.83 9.34 14.34
CA ARG A 25 12.82 8.43 13.77
C ARG A 25 11.50 8.75 14.45
N ALA A 26 10.58 9.38 13.70
CA ALA A 26 9.19 9.50 14.12
C ALA A 26 8.72 8.11 14.57
N ALA A 27 8.07 8.05 15.74
CA ALA A 27 7.48 6.80 16.22
C ALA A 27 6.55 6.26 15.13
N ALA A 28 6.56 4.94 14.91
CA ALA A 28 5.59 4.32 14.03
C ALA A 28 4.18 4.69 14.52
N PRO A 29 3.25 5.05 13.61
CA PRO A 29 1.89 5.37 14.01
C PRO A 29 1.27 4.17 14.73
N ASP A 30 0.51 4.43 15.80
CA ASP A 30 -0.22 3.37 16.49
C ASP A 30 -1.33 2.79 15.59
N PHE A 31 -1.77 1.57 15.88
CA PHE A 31 -2.80 0.88 15.11
C PHE A 31 -4.10 1.71 14.97
N GLY A 32 -4.50 2.43 16.01
CA GLY A 32 -5.68 3.29 15.99
C GLY A 32 -5.54 4.41 14.96
N GLN A 33 -4.38 5.07 14.91
CA GLN A 33 -4.06 6.08 13.90
C GLN A 33 -4.04 5.50 12.48
N VAL A 34 -3.44 4.32 12.30
CA VAL A 34 -3.45 3.62 11.00
C VAL A 34 -4.88 3.28 10.57
N LYS A 35 -5.70 2.71 11.47
CA LYS A 35 -7.10 2.36 11.22
C LYS A 35 -7.92 3.59 10.83
N GLN A 36 -7.79 4.70 11.56
CA GLN A 36 -8.50 5.95 11.28
C GLN A 36 -8.14 6.53 9.90
N MET A 37 -6.88 6.39 9.47
CA MET A 37 -6.43 6.87 8.18
C MET A 37 -6.83 5.93 7.03
N MET A 38 -6.61 4.62 7.19
CA MET A 38 -6.76 3.64 6.11
C MET A 38 -8.21 3.23 5.88
N LEU A 39 -9.00 3.01 6.94
CA LEU A 39 -10.35 2.45 6.81
C LEU A 39 -11.28 3.34 5.95
N PRO A 40 -11.33 4.68 6.13
CA PRO A 40 -12.15 5.53 5.26
C PRO A 40 -11.67 5.51 3.81
N MET A 41 -10.37 5.43 3.58
CA MET A 41 -9.80 5.39 2.23
C MET A 41 -10.19 4.08 1.52
N LEU A 42 -10.02 2.93 2.19
CA LEU A 42 -10.41 1.62 1.62
C LEU A 42 -11.92 1.54 1.33
N LYS A 43 -12.76 2.08 2.22
CA LYS A 43 -14.21 2.18 1.98
C LYS A 43 -14.56 3.04 0.76
N LYS A 44 -13.80 4.11 0.50
CA LYS A 44 -13.98 4.94 -0.71
C LYS A 44 -13.44 4.27 -1.97
N THR A 45 -12.42 3.41 -1.86
CA THR A 45 -11.85 2.68 -3.00
C THR A 45 -12.80 1.61 -3.53
N LEU A 46 -13.57 0.94 -2.66
CA LEU A 46 -14.46 -0.15 -3.06
C LEU A 46 -15.46 0.23 -4.16
N PRO A 47 -16.24 1.34 -4.05
CA PRO A 47 -17.14 1.76 -5.11
C PRO A 47 -16.44 2.01 -6.44
N ALA A 48 -15.23 2.58 -6.44
CA ALA A 48 -14.49 2.83 -7.69
C ALA A 48 -14.06 1.52 -8.36
N LEU A 49 -13.63 0.52 -7.57
CA LEU A 49 -13.30 -0.80 -8.09
C LEU A 49 -14.54 -1.52 -8.64
N GLU A 50 -15.66 -1.46 -7.94
CA GLU A 50 -16.93 -2.07 -8.36
C GLU A 50 -17.45 -1.43 -9.65
N GLN A 51 -17.45 -0.10 -9.74
CA GLN A 51 -17.81 0.63 -10.96
C GLN A 51 -16.88 0.29 -12.13
N THR A 52 -15.57 0.17 -11.86
CA THR A 52 -14.60 -0.23 -12.88
C THR A 52 -14.87 -1.65 -13.39
N ARG A 53 -15.17 -2.59 -12.49
CA ARG A 53 -15.56 -3.96 -12.87
C ARG A 53 -16.79 -3.94 -13.77
N ASP A 54 -17.85 -3.26 -13.35
CA ASP A 54 -19.13 -3.24 -14.07
C ASP A 54 -18.99 -2.59 -15.45
N CYS A 55 -18.14 -1.56 -15.56
CA CYS A 55 -17.77 -0.98 -16.84
C CYS A 55 -17.00 -1.98 -17.72
N LEU A 56 -16.00 -2.67 -17.18
CA LEU A 56 -15.20 -3.66 -17.92
C LEU A 56 -16.07 -4.81 -18.45
N GLU A 57 -17.05 -5.29 -17.67
CA GLU A 57 -18.00 -6.32 -18.10
C GLU A 57 -18.77 -5.91 -19.36
N GLN A 58 -19.03 -4.61 -19.53
CA GLN A 58 -19.75 -4.04 -20.68
C GLN A 58 -18.83 -3.63 -21.83
N SER A 59 -17.51 -3.58 -21.62
CA SER A 59 -16.55 -3.16 -22.64
C SER A 59 -16.53 -4.12 -23.85
N GLY A 60 -16.55 -3.55 -25.05
CA GLY A 60 -16.49 -4.26 -26.33
C GLY A 60 -15.40 -3.77 -27.28
N ASN A 61 -14.68 -2.70 -26.94
CA ASN A 61 -13.58 -2.16 -27.74
C ASN A 61 -12.55 -1.41 -26.87
N SER A 62 -11.47 -0.92 -27.48
CA SER A 62 -10.38 -0.24 -26.78
C SER A 62 -10.78 1.11 -26.18
N GLU A 63 -11.74 1.80 -26.79
CA GLU A 63 -12.28 3.06 -26.25
C GLU A 63 -13.05 2.80 -24.95
N ASP A 64 -13.83 1.73 -24.89
CA ASP A 64 -14.51 1.29 -23.67
C ASP A 64 -13.51 0.97 -22.56
N LEU A 65 -12.43 0.24 -22.85
CA LEU A 65 -11.40 -0.06 -21.85
C LEU A 65 -10.76 1.21 -21.29
N LYS A 66 -10.44 2.19 -22.15
CA LYS A 66 -9.88 3.47 -21.72
C LYS A 66 -10.88 4.23 -20.84
N ARG A 67 -12.17 4.24 -21.21
CA ARG A 67 -13.23 4.83 -20.37
C ARG A 67 -13.37 4.13 -19.02
N CYS A 68 -13.31 2.80 -18.98
CA CYS A 68 -13.35 2.07 -17.72
C CYS A 68 -12.12 2.34 -16.85
N ALA A 69 -10.93 2.43 -17.45
CA ALA A 69 -9.71 2.77 -16.72
C ALA A 69 -9.73 4.21 -16.17
N ALA A 70 -10.45 5.13 -16.84
CA ALA A 70 -10.63 6.51 -16.37
C ALA A 70 -11.25 6.58 -14.96
N ILE A 71 -12.15 5.66 -14.61
CA ILE A 71 -12.80 5.60 -13.29
C ILE A 71 -11.75 5.53 -12.17
N MET A 72 -10.74 4.67 -12.33
CA MET A 72 -9.65 4.52 -11.35
C MET A 72 -8.67 5.69 -11.37
N LEU A 73 -8.46 6.31 -12.54
CA LEU A 73 -7.62 7.51 -12.66
C LEU A 73 -8.26 8.70 -11.93
N ASP A 74 -9.55 8.92 -12.13
CA ASP A 74 -10.34 9.97 -11.49
C ASP A 74 -10.38 9.76 -9.97
N PHE A 75 -10.62 8.51 -9.53
CA PHE A 75 -10.54 8.17 -8.12
C PHE A 75 -9.16 8.48 -7.53
N ARG A 76 -8.07 8.11 -8.21
CA ARG A 76 -6.70 8.37 -7.76
C ARG A 76 -6.42 9.88 -7.65
N GLN A 77 -6.91 10.67 -8.61
CA GLN A 77 -6.74 12.12 -8.59
C GLN A 77 -7.53 12.75 -7.44
N ALA A 78 -8.81 12.37 -7.26
CA ALA A 78 -9.63 12.82 -6.14
C ALA A 78 -9.02 12.44 -4.78
N ALA A 79 -8.50 11.22 -4.65
CA ALA A 79 -7.82 10.75 -3.43
C ALA A 79 -6.57 11.58 -3.14
N ARG A 80 -5.72 11.85 -4.14
CA ARG A 80 -4.53 12.71 -4.00
C ARG A 80 -4.90 14.12 -3.57
N ALA A 81 -5.90 14.72 -4.20
CA ALA A 81 -6.39 16.04 -3.84
C ALA A 81 -6.88 16.08 -2.39
N SER A 82 -7.61 15.05 -1.94
CA SER A 82 -8.08 14.96 -0.55
C SER A 82 -6.96 14.79 0.49
N MET A 83 -5.79 14.30 0.07
CA MET A 83 -4.61 14.16 0.93
C MET A 83 -3.68 15.38 0.88
N GLY A 84 -4.03 16.43 0.15
CA GLY A 84 -3.21 17.64 0.02
C GLY A 84 -1.88 17.43 -0.70
N ILE A 85 -1.76 16.37 -1.53
CA ILE A 85 -0.55 16.12 -2.32
C ILE A 85 -0.50 17.13 -3.47
N PRO A 86 0.54 17.99 -3.56
CA PRO A 86 0.62 19.02 -4.60
C PRO A 86 0.68 18.45 -6.02
N GLU A 87 -0.05 19.06 -6.96
CA GLU A 87 -0.11 18.67 -8.38
C GLU A 87 1.19 18.92 -9.18
N GLY A 88 2.31 19.28 -8.53
CA GLY A 88 3.59 19.61 -9.18
C GLY A 88 4.78 18.71 -8.85
N GLY A 89 4.60 17.63 -8.09
CA GLY A 89 5.68 16.69 -7.77
C GLY A 89 6.20 15.88 -8.98
N PRO A 90 7.36 15.21 -8.88
CA PRO A 90 7.94 14.41 -9.97
C PRO A 90 7.04 13.25 -10.48
N HIS A 91 5.96 12.93 -9.76
CA HIS A 91 4.93 11.95 -10.14
C HIS A 91 3.54 12.57 -10.34
N ALA A 92 3.47 13.88 -10.57
CA ALA A 92 2.22 14.64 -10.60
C ALA A 92 1.65 14.84 -12.00
N ARG A 93 2.31 14.36 -13.06
CA ARG A 93 1.70 14.39 -14.39
C ARG A 93 0.42 13.54 -14.34
N PRO A 94 -0.77 14.14 -14.58
CA PRO A 94 -2.01 13.37 -14.62
C PRO A 94 -1.88 12.38 -15.78
N VAL A 95 -2.03 11.09 -15.47
CA VAL A 95 -2.14 10.06 -16.51
C VAL A 95 -3.53 10.22 -17.09
N ARG A 96 -3.63 10.54 -18.37
CA ARG A 96 -4.93 10.65 -19.03
C ARG A 96 -5.33 9.29 -19.62
N PRO A 97 -6.62 8.99 -19.75
CA PRO A 97 -7.07 7.73 -20.35
C PRO A 97 -6.52 7.49 -21.76
N GLU A 98 -6.28 8.56 -22.53
CA GLU A 98 -5.74 8.48 -23.89
C GLU A 98 -4.27 8.06 -23.91
N ASP A 99 -3.54 8.35 -22.83
CA ASP A 99 -2.14 7.96 -22.64
C ASP A 99 -2.01 6.47 -22.23
N LEU A 100 -3.14 5.78 -22.00
CA LEU A 100 -3.16 4.35 -21.75
C LEU A 100 -3.08 3.58 -23.07
N ASP A 101 -2.00 2.84 -23.23
CA ASP A 101 -1.82 1.88 -24.32
C ASP A 101 -2.56 0.58 -24.00
N LEU A 102 -3.90 0.62 -24.18
CA LEU A 102 -4.78 -0.51 -23.97
C LEU A 102 -5.41 -0.93 -25.30
N GLU A 103 -5.02 -2.11 -25.76
CA GLU A 103 -5.69 -2.80 -26.87
C GLU A 103 -6.76 -3.75 -26.33
N TRP A 104 -7.95 -3.67 -26.91
CA TRP A 104 -9.02 -4.59 -26.55
C TRP A 104 -8.80 -5.96 -27.15
N SER A 105 -8.83 -6.96 -26.28
CA SER A 105 -9.09 -8.35 -26.63
C SER A 105 -9.94 -9.00 -25.54
N PRO A 106 -10.63 -10.11 -25.85
CA PRO A 106 -11.34 -10.89 -24.83
C PRO A 106 -10.42 -11.31 -23.67
N GLU A 107 -9.18 -11.68 -23.97
CA GLU A 107 -8.17 -12.10 -23.00
C GLU A 107 -7.76 -10.92 -22.10
N MET A 108 -7.54 -9.74 -22.68
CA MET A 108 -7.22 -8.52 -21.93
C MET A 108 -8.36 -8.15 -20.98
N LYS A 109 -9.61 -8.14 -21.48
CA LYS A 109 -10.80 -7.89 -20.65
C LYS A 109 -10.88 -8.87 -19.48
N GLN A 110 -10.70 -10.16 -19.74
CA GLN A 110 -10.74 -11.18 -18.69
C GLN A 110 -9.61 -11.04 -17.66
N ALA A 111 -8.41 -10.68 -18.11
CA ALA A 111 -7.29 -10.39 -17.21
C ALA A 111 -7.60 -9.20 -16.29
N MET A 112 -8.09 -8.09 -16.86
CA MET A 112 -8.47 -6.91 -16.09
C MET A 112 -9.61 -7.18 -15.10
N LEU A 113 -10.65 -7.92 -15.52
CA LEU A 113 -11.74 -8.33 -14.64
C LEU A 113 -11.24 -9.16 -13.47
N LYS A 114 -10.36 -10.13 -13.73
CA LYS A 114 -9.76 -10.96 -12.68
C LYS A 114 -8.96 -10.13 -11.68
N ASP A 115 -8.16 -9.18 -12.16
CA ASP A 115 -7.34 -8.30 -11.32
C ASP A 115 -8.21 -7.36 -10.47
N ILE A 116 -9.27 -6.79 -11.06
CA ILE A 116 -10.24 -5.96 -10.34
C ILE A 116 -11.00 -6.79 -9.29
N ASP A 117 -11.47 -7.98 -9.63
CA ASP A 117 -12.16 -8.87 -8.69
C ASP A 117 -11.27 -9.27 -7.52
N GLN A 118 -9.98 -9.55 -7.79
CA GLN A 118 -9.01 -9.80 -6.73
C GLN A 118 -8.81 -8.56 -5.85
N SER A 119 -8.75 -7.38 -6.45
CA SER A 119 -8.61 -6.10 -5.74
C SER A 119 -9.84 -5.79 -4.87
N ILE A 120 -11.05 -6.06 -5.36
CA ILE A 120 -12.31 -5.92 -4.61
C ILE A 120 -12.29 -6.87 -3.41
N ARG A 121 -11.99 -8.16 -3.62
CA ARG A 121 -11.91 -9.14 -2.54
C ARG A 121 -10.89 -8.70 -1.48
N GLY A 122 -9.68 -8.34 -1.90
CA GLY A 122 -8.64 -7.88 -0.98
C GLY A 122 -9.04 -6.63 -0.22
N THR A 123 -9.64 -5.66 -0.88
CA THR A 123 -10.09 -4.42 -0.22
C THR A 123 -11.21 -4.70 0.78
N ARG A 124 -12.22 -5.52 0.44
CA ARG A 124 -13.29 -5.91 1.37
C ARG A 124 -12.76 -6.64 2.59
N THR A 125 -11.83 -7.58 2.39
CA THR A 125 -11.16 -8.30 3.47
C THR A 125 -10.39 -7.34 4.38
N MET A 126 -9.60 -6.42 3.81
CA MET A 126 -8.86 -5.44 4.59
C MET A 126 -9.78 -4.51 5.38
N VAL A 127 -10.89 -4.05 4.78
CA VAL A 127 -11.94 -3.29 5.49
C VAL A 127 -12.47 -4.09 6.66
N SER A 128 -12.89 -5.34 6.43
CA SER A 128 -13.44 -6.22 7.46
C SER A 128 -12.44 -6.46 8.60
N CYS A 129 -11.17 -6.73 8.28
CA CYS A 129 -10.13 -6.95 9.28
C CYS A 129 -9.81 -5.69 10.08
N LEU A 130 -9.74 -4.53 9.42
CA LEU A 130 -9.54 -3.27 10.12
C LEU A 130 -10.72 -2.96 11.04
N GLU A 131 -11.96 -3.20 10.61
CA GLU A 131 -13.15 -2.97 11.42
C GLU A 131 -13.17 -3.85 12.68
N SER A 132 -12.89 -5.14 12.53
CA SER A 132 -12.95 -6.13 13.61
C SER A 132 -11.75 -6.10 14.56
N SER A 133 -10.61 -5.56 14.12
CA SER A 133 -9.38 -5.54 14.92
C SER A 133 -9.25 -4.27 15.77
N SER A 134 -8.66 -4.44 16.94
CA SER A 134 -8.30 -3.39 17.91
C SER A 134 -6.78 -3.21 18.06
N SER A 135 -5.98 -4.11 17.48
CA SER A 135 -4.52 -4.08 17.53
C SER A 135 -3.88 -4.61 16.23
N ASP A 136 -2.59 -4.34 16.05
CA ASP A 136 -1.80 -4.86 14.92
C ASP A 136 -1.77 -6.40 14.89
N GLN A 137 -1.79 -7.05 16.06
CA GLN A 137 -1.77 -8.51 16.17
C GLN A 137 -3.08 -9.13 15.70
N GLU A 138 -4.22 -8.57 16.10
CA GLU A 138 -5.54 -9.00 15.63
C GLU A 138 -5.69 -8.76 14.12
N MET A 139 -5.21 -7.62 13.63
CA MET A 139 -5.21 -7.29 12.21
C MET A 139 -4.39 -8.31 11.39
N THR A 140 -3.17 -8.61 11.84
CA THR A 140 -2.29 -9.58 11.19
C THR A 140 -2.94 -10.96 11.15
N GLY A 141 -3.48 -11.42 12.28
CA GLY A 141 -4.19 -12.70 12.37
C GLY A 141 -5.40 -12.77 11.43
N CYS A 142 -6.20 -11.71 11.35
CA CYS A 142 -7.35 -11.65 10.45
C CYS A 142 -6.93 -11.75 8.97
N VAL A 143 -5.91 -10.98 8.56
CA VAL A 143 -5.41 -10.98 7.19
C VAL A 143 -4.80 -12.35 6.81
N GLU A 144 -4.06 -12.99 7.70
CA GLU A 144 -3.55 -14.35 7.45
C GLU A 144 -4.67 -15.37 7.26
N GLN A 145 -5.70 -15.34 8.12
CA GLN A 145 -6.85 -16.23 8.04
C GLN A 145 -7.68 -16.02 6.75
N SER A 146 -7.73 -14.79 6.24
CA SER A 146 -8.41 -14.47 4.99
C SER A 146 -7.80 -15.12 3.74
N GLY A 147 -6.56 -15.63 3.84
CA GLY A 147 -5.85 -16.22 2.71
C GLY A 147 -5.31 -15.20 1.69
N LEU A 148 -5.39 -13.90 1.95
CA LEU A 148 -4.78 -12.86 1.10
C LEU A 148 -3.27 -13.00 0.98
N LEU A 149 -2.61 -13.49 2.04
CA LEU A 149 -1.16 -13.65 2.10
C LEU A 149 -0.67 -15.03 1.66
N LYS A 150 -1.48 -15.83 0.94
CA LYS A 150 -0.98 -17.10 0.37
C LYS A 150 0.24 -16.82 -0.50
N ARG A 151 1.44 -16.99 0.08
CA ARG A 151 2.73 -16.97 -0.60
C ARG A 151 2.59 -17.88 -1.81
N LYS A 152 2.88 -17.37 -3.00
CA LYS A 152 3.29 -18.22 -4.12
C LYS A 152 4.46 -19.06 -3.59
N ARG A 153 4.20 -20.34 -3.27
CA ARG A 153 5.26 -21.36 -3.24
C ARG A 153 5.48 -21.80 -4.67
#